data_AF-F6HTZ6-F1
#
_entry.id   AF-F6HTZ6-F1
#
_cell.length_a   1.000
_cell.length_b   1.000
_cell.length_c   1.000
_cell.angle_alpha   90.00
_cell.angle_beta   90.00
_cell.angle_gamma   90.00
#
_symmetry.space_group_name_H-M   'P 1'
#
loop_
_entity.id
_entity.type
_entity.pdbx_description
1 polymer ?
#
loop_
_entity_poly.entity_id
_entity_poly.type
_entity_poly.pdbx_seq_one_letter_code
_entity_poly.pdbx_strand_id
1 'polypeptide(L)'
;MSKSAKEFVNWERSRRAFDGASMRVSVKALEKSMPDEGNESHCDEDHFLYTQHEAGHFLVGYLLGVLPRGYEIPSKEALRQDRFAAGRVEFVGFEFLRQVRTTEIVEKKFSKGKTLNRFSCVIVAGLIAEYLVFGCSEGLHSDVEQLDEVLKWLGFSEGEAYSQMKWAVLNTVLILSRHHEARLRLAKAMALGKSVGYCIDTIENVINEVI
;
A
#
# COMPACT_ATOMS: atom_id res chain seq x y z
N MET A 1 9.44 15.27 8.87
CA MET A 1 7.98 15.01 8.92
C MET A 1 7.19 16.28 8.60
N SER A 2 6.52 16.27 7.44
CA SER A 2 5.53 17.29 7.05
C SER A 2 4.31 17.27 7.98
N LYS A 3 3.52 18.35 7.99
CA LYS A 3 2.28 18.45 8.79
C LYS A 3 1.28 17.35 8.39
N SER A 4 1.21 17.01 7.11
CA SER A 4 0.39 15.92 6.56
C SER A 4 0.74 14.55 7.16
N ALA A 5 2.03 14.24 7.29
CA ALA A 5 2.49 13.02 7.96
C ALA A 5 2.12 12.99 9.45
N LYS A 6 2.25 14.13 10.16
CA LYS A 6 1.85 14.24 11.57
C LYS A 6 0.33 14.09 11.77
N GLU A 7 -0.47 14.57 10.82
CA GLU A 7 -1.93 14.47 10.88
C GLU A 7 -2.46 13.07 10.50
N PHE A 8 -1.79 12.35 9.60
CA PHE A 8 -2.05 10.92 9.36
C PHE A 8 -1.80 10.10 10.62
N VAL A 9 -0.64 10.31 11.28
CA VAL A 9 -0.32 9.66 12.56
C VAL A 9 -1.35 9.99 13.65
N ASN A 10 -1.86 11.23 13.68
CA ASN A 10 -2.94 11.61 14.59
C ASN A 10 -4.29 10.94 14.24
N TRP A 11 -4.62 10.82 12.94
CA TRP A 11 -5.80 10.09 12.47
C TRP A 11 -5.76 8.61 12.87
N GLU A 12 -4.61 7.94 12.73
CA GLU A 12 -4.42 6.55 13.19
C GLU A 12 -4.64 6.42 14.70
N ARG A 13 -4.13 7.38 15.50
CA ARG A 13 -4.33 7.40 16.95
C ARG A 13 -5.79 7.59 17.34
N SER A 14 -6.55 8.43 16.63
CA SER A 14 -7.97 8.66 16.91
C SER A 14 -8.88 7.47 16.54
N ARG A 15 -8.52 6.65 15.54
CA ARG A 15 -9.31 5.48 15.12
C ARG A 15 -9.12 4.22 15.97
N ARG A 16 -8.00 4.09 16.70
CA ARG A 16 -7.79 3.00 17.68
C ARG A 16 -8.92 2.87 18.70
N ALA A 17 -9.71 3.94 18.89
CA ALA A 17 -10.85 3.96 19.79
C ALA A 17 -12.14 3.34 19.21
N PHE A 18 -12.24 3.03 17.90
CA PHE A 18 -13.54 2.78 17.27
C PHE A 18 -13.78 1.38 16.66
N ASP A 19 -12.77 0.57 16.30
CA ASP A 19 -13.04 -0.78 15.76
C ASP A 19 -11.85 -1.74 15.89
N GLY A 20 -11.98 -2.78 16.70
CA GLY A 20 -10.94 -3.81 16.91
C GLY A 20 -11.46 -5.25 17.05
N ALA A 21 -12.78 -5.46 17.01
CA ALA A 21 -13.37 -6.75 17.32
C ALA A 21 -13.50 -7.69 16.10
N SER A 22 -13.94 -7.17 14.94
CA SER A 22 -14.19 -8.00 13.74
C SER A 22 -12.90 -8.39 13.01
N MET A 23 -11.90 -7.49 12.94
CA MET A 23 -10.65 -7.72 12.21
C MET A 23 -9.70 -8.70 12.92
N ARG A 24 -9.71 -8.73 14.26
CA ARG A 24 -8.94 -9.70 15.07
C ARG A 24 -9.36 -11.15 14.82
N VAL A 25 -10.61 -11.39 14.42
CA VAL A 25 -11.13 -12.74 14.19
C VAL A 25 -10.47 -13.36 12.94
N SER A 26 -10.28 -12.59 11.88
CA SER A 26 -9.66 -13.07 10.64
C SER A 26 -8.15 -13.28 10.76
N VAL A 27 -7.44 -12.46 11.56
CA VAL A 27 -6.00 -12.62 11.83
C VAL A 27 -5.74 -13.92 12.60
N LYS A 28 -6.53 -14.20 13.65
CA LYS A 28 -6.44 -15.47 14.40
C LYS A 28 -6.75 -16.72 13.56
N ALA A 29 -7.61 -16.58 12.55
CA ALA A 29 -7.91 -17.67 11.62
C ALA A 29 -6.73 -17.96 10.67
N LEU A 30 -5.97 -16.93 10.29
CA LEU A 30 -4.74 -17.03 9.51
C LEU A 30 -3.57 -17.59 10.34
N GLU A 31 -3.39 -17.12 11.58
CA GLU A 31 -2.39 -17.65 12.54
C GLU A 31 -2.56 -19.16 12.76
N LYS A 32 -3.81 -19.64 12.85
CA LYS A 32 -4.13 -21.07 13.00
C LYS A 32 -3.74 -21.96 11.81
N SER A 33 -3.44 -21.38 10.66
CA SER A 33 -3.03 -22.13 9.46
C SER A 33 -1.51 -22.28 9.33
N MET A 34 -0.74 -21.64 10.21
CA MET A 34 0.72 -21.71 10.24
C MET A 34 1.16 -22.69 11.35
N PRO A 35 2.14 -23.57 11.10
CA PRO A 35 2.59 -24.51 12.12
C PRO A 35 3.29 -23.77 13.26
N ASP A 36 2.92 -24.12 14.49
CA ASP A 36 3.58 -23.70 15.72
C ASP A 36 4.86 -24.52 15.89
N GLU A 37 6.04 -23.87 15.91
CA GLU A 37 7.19 -24.23 16.76
C GLU A 37 8.26 -23.10 16.75
N GLY A 38 8.60 -22.61 17.95
CA GLY A 38 9.99 -22.35 18.36
C GLY A 38 10.80 -21.21 17.70
N ASN A 39 10.83 -20.05 18.36
CA ASN A 39 11.95 -19.08 18.37
C ASN A 39 12.37 -18.40 17.04
N GLU A 40 11.48 -18.34 16.03
CA GLU A 40 11.69 -17.63 14.74
C GLU A 40 10.88 -16.30 14.62
N SER A 41 10.63 -15.60 15.73
CA SER A 41 9.37 -14.85 15.91
C SER A 41 9.30 -13.36 15.51
N HIS A 42 10.26 -12.77 14.79
CA HIS A 42 10.15 -11.33 14.44
C HIS A 42 10.39 -11.01 12.95
N CYS A 43 11.26 -11.76 12.28
CA CYS A 43 11.56 -11.58 10.85
C CYS A 43 10.39 -12.04 9.95
N ASP A 44 9.62 -13.02 10.41
CA ASP A 44 8.47 -13.56 9.68
C ASP A 44 7.26 -12.62 9.74
N GLU A 45 7.08 -11.94 10.88
CA GLU A 45 6.11 -10.87 11.05
C GLU A 45 6.49 -9.65 10.20
N ASP A 46 7.77 -9.25 10.18
CA ASP A 46 8.27 -8.15 9.35
C ASP A 46 8.07 -8.47 7.85
N HIS A 47 8.45 -9.67 7.40
CA HIS A 47 8.25 -10.08 6.00
C HIS A 47 6.78 -10.12 5.60
N PHE A 48 5.90 -10.58 6.50
CA PHE A 48 4.47 -10.58 6.26
C PHE A 48 3.91 -9.16 6.19
N LEU A 49 4.33 -8.25 7.07
CA LEU A 49 3.98 -6.83 7.05
C LEU A 49 4.33 -6.19 5.69
N TYR A 50 5.58 -6.31 5.25
CA TYR A 50 6.02 -5.76 3.96
C TYR A 50 5.28 -6.36 2.77
N THR A 51 5.02 -7.66 2.81
CA THR A 51 4.24 -8.31 1.75
C THR A 51 2.82 -7.74 1.68
N GLN A 52 2.17 -7.49 2.83
CA GLN A 52 0.85 -6.85 2.86
C GLN A 52 0.89 -5.42 2.33
N HIS A 53 1.93 -4.67 2.66
CA HIS A 53 2.17 -3.32 2.16
C HIS A 53 2.23 -3.29 0.62
N GLU A 54 3.14 -4.07 0.03
CA GLU A 54 3.31 -4.12 -1.43
C GLU A 54 2.06 -4.68 -2.14
N ALA A 55 1.40 -5.68 -1.55
CA ALA A 55 0.13 -6.20 -2.08
C ALA A 55 -0.98 -5.14 -2.06
N GLY A 56 -0.96 -4.23 -1.09
CA GLY A 56 -1.86 -3.07 -1.03
C GLY A 56 -1.70 -2.17 -2.25
N HIS A 57 -0.47 -1.73 -2.54
CA HIS A 57 -0.17 -0.96 -3.74
C HIS A 57 -0.61 -1.68 -5.01
N PHE A 58 -0.18 -2.94 -5.16
CA PHE A 58 -0.44 -3.74 -6.34
C PHE A 58 -1.94 -3.86 -6.62
N LEU A 59 -2.73 -4.30 -5.63
CA LEU A 59 -4.16 -4.52 -5.78
C LEU A 59 -4.90 -3.23 -6.14
N VAL A 60 -4.63 -2.15 -5.42
CA VAL A 60 -5.32 -0.86 -5.66
C VAL A 60 -4.95 -0.29 -7.01
N GLY A 61 -3.69 -0.37 -7.42
CA GLY A 61 -3.26 0.06 -8.74
C GLY A 61 -3.98 -0.70 -9.83
N TYR A 62 -3.99 -2.03 -9.74
CA TYR A 62 -4.66 -2.90 -10.68
C TYR A 62 -6.16 -2.56 -10.81
N LEU A 63 -6.89 -2.49 -9.69
CA LEU A 63 -8.32 -2.19 -9.66
C LEU A 63 -8.67 -0.79 -10.19
N LEU A 64 -7.78 0.18 -10.04
CA LEU A 64 -7.97 1.54 -10.56
C LEU A 64 -7.55 1.68 -12.04
N GLY A 65 -7.10 0.60 -12.66
CA GLY A 65 -6.67 0.54 -14.06
C GLY A 65 -5.29 1.13 -14.29
N VAL A 66 -4.39 0.99 -13.30
CA VAL A 66 -2.96 1.29 -13.41
C VAL A 66 -2.23 -0.05 -13.37
N LEU A 67 -1.63 -0.45 -14.50
CA LEU A 67 -1.09 -1.80 -14.65
C LEU A 67 0.25 -1.93 -13.89
N PRO A 68 0.38 -2.88 -12.94
CA PRO A 68 1.66 -3.23 -12.35
C PRO A 68 2.59 -3.79 -13.43
N ARG A 69 3.81 -3.25 -13.51
CA ARG A 69 4.87 -3.68 -14.43
C ARG A 69 5.78 -4.72 -13.79
N GLY A 70 6.00 -4.61 -12.49
CA GLY A 70 6.91 -5.44 -11.72
C GLY A 70 6.75 -5.16 -10.24
N TYR A 71 7.25 -6.06 -9.41
CA TYR A 71 7.32 -5.84 -7.98
C TYR A 71 8.54 -6.55 -7.40
N GLU A 72 9.00 -6.08 -6.25
CA GLU A 72 10.04 -6.72 -5.46
C GLU A 72 9.60 -6.75 -4.00
N ILE A 73 9.64 -7.95 -3.40
CA ILE A 73 9.47 -8.15 -1.97
C ILE A 73 10.87 -8.33 -1.36
N PRO A 74 11.24 -7.60 -0.31
CA PRO A 74 12.52 -7.79 0.36
C PRO A 74 12.59 -9.20 0.94
N SER A 75 13.73 -9.88 0.75
CA SER A 75 13.89 -11.23 1.31
C SER A 75 13.97 -11.19 2.83
N LYS A 76 13.70 -12.32 3.49
CA LYS A 76 13.85 -12.44 4.95
C LYS A 76 15.26 -12.06 5.41
N GLU A 77 16.29 -12.44 4.65
CA GLU A 77 17.68 -12.10 4.92
C GLU A 77 17.95 -10.59 4.78
N ALA A 78 17.37 -9.96 3.75
CA ALA A 78 17.46 -8.50 3.57
C ALA A 78 16.83 -7.76 4.76
N LEU A 79 15.65 -8.20 5.22
CA LEU A 79 14.96 -7.63 6.39
C LEU A 79 15.70 -7.87 7.71
N ARG A 80 16.45 -8.98 7.84
CA ARG A 80 17.34 -9.23 8.99
C ARG A 80 18.52 -8.27 9.05
N GLN A 81 19.00 -7.82 7.89
CA GLN A 81 20.15 -6.91 7.78
C GLN A 81 19.73 -5.44 7.86
N ASP A 82 18.65 -5.09 7.17
CA ASP A 82 18.04 -3.78 7.18
C ASP A 82 16.52 -3.94 7.24
N ARG A 83 15.95 -3.61 8.41
CA ARG A 83 14.51 -3.62 8.59
C ARG A 83 13.78 -2.66 7.65
N PHE A 84 14.47 -1.71 7.04
CA PHE A 84 13.92 -0.76 6.08
C PHE A 84 14.27 -1.12 4.62
N ALA A 85 14.71 -2.36 4.36
CA ALA A 85 14.93 -2.84 3.00
C ALA A 85 13.63 -2.64 2.18
N ALA A 86 13.71 -1.75 1.19
CA ALA A 86 12.52 -1.26 0.50
C ALA A 86 11.98 -2.31 -0.48
N GLY A 87 10.72 -2.72 -0.26
CA GLY A 87 9.91 -3.28 -1.33
C GLY A 87 9.56 -2.22 -2.37
N ARG A 88 9.08 -2.67 -3.53
CA ARG A 88 8.44 -1.75 -4.48
C ARG A 88 7.45 -2.46 -5.38
N VAL A 89 6.43 -1.72 -5.81
CA VAL A 89 5.63 -2.03 -6.99
C VAL A 89 5.83 -0.96 -8.06
N GLU A 90 6.22 -1.38 -9.25
CA GLU A 90 6.36 -0.50 -10.41
C GLU A 90 5.08 -0.48 -11.22
N PHE A 91 4.66 0.70 -11.67
CA PHE A 91 3.42 0.90 -12.42
C PHE A 91 3.67 1.56 -13.77
N VAL A 92 2.94 1.12 -14.78
CA VAL A 92 2.83 1.83 -16.06
C VAL A 92 1.98 3.09 -15.87
N GLY A 93 2.48 4.24 -16.31
CA GLY A 93 1.77 5.52 -16.19
C GLY A 93 2.19 6.40 -15.01
N PHE A 94 3.12 5.93 -14.16
CA PHE A 94 3.73 6.71 -13.06
C PHE A 94 5.13 7.25 -13.39
N GLU A 95 5.49 7.33 -14.67
CA GLU A 95 6.80 7.83 -15.12
C GLU A 95 7.02 9.31 -14.77
N PHE A 96 5.94 10.05 -14.48
CA PHE A 96 5.98 11.43 -14.01
C PHE A 96 6.75 11.58 -12.68
N LEU A 97 6.84 10.52 -11.86
CA LEU A 97 7.63 10.54 -10.63
C LEU A 97 9.11 10.86 -10.90
N ARG A 98 9.62 10.52 -12.10
CA ARG A 98 10.98 10.92 -12.51
C ARG A 98 11.09 12.44 -12.65
N GLN A 99 10.07 13.09 -13.22
CA GLN A 99 10.04 14.55 -13.42
C GLN A 99 9.91 15.31 -12.10
N VAL A 100 9.16 14.75 -11.15
CA VAL A 100 9.04 15.31 -9.79
C VAL A 100 10.41 15.34 -9.12
N ARG A 101 11.21 14.28 -9.28
CA ARG A 101 12.57 14.18 -8.73
C ARG A 101 13.59 15.08 -9.42
N THR A 102 13.48 15.29 -10.73
CA THR A 102 14.42 16.11 -11.51
C THR A 102 14.06 17.60 -11.54
N THR A 103 12.95 18.00 -10.90
CA THR A 103 12.39 19.36 -10.91
C THR A 103 12.23 19.99 -12.30
N GLU A 104 12.20 19.16 -13.34
CA GLU A 104 12.01 19.61 -14.72
C GLU A 104 10.56 20.05 -14.93
N ILE A 105 10.37 21.35 -15.17
CA ILE A 105 9.07 21.92 -15.53
C ILE A 105 8.90 21.75 -17.04
N VAL A 106 8.53 20.55 -17.48
CA VAL A 106 8.09 20.33 -18.86
C VAL A 106 6.58 20.52 -18.93
N GLU A 107 6.10 21.15 -20.01
CA GLU A 107 4.70 21.47 -20.25
C GLU A 107 3.75 20.38 -19.74
N LYS A 108 2.89 20.76 -18.78
CA LYS A 108 2.05 19.88 -17.97
C LYS A 108 1.03 19.11 -18.82
N LYS A 109 1.46 18.04 -19.49
CA LYS A 109 0.60 16.96 -20.00
C LYS A 109 0.25 15.93 -18.90
N PHE A 110 0.45 16.28 -17.63
CA PHE A 110 -0.10 15.52 -16.52
C PHE A 110 -1.60 15.82 -16.42
N SER A 111 -2.44 14.84 -16.73
CA SER A 111 -3.89 14.92 -16.53
C SER A 111 -4.19 14.98 -15.03
N LYS A 112 -4.18 16.20 -14.49
CA LYS A 112 -4.22 16.53 -13.06
C LYS A 112 -5.33 15.83 -12.27
N GLY A 113 -6.46 15.49 -12.90
CA GLY A 113 -7.58 14.82 -12.21
C GLY A 113 -7.38 13.31 -12.05
N LYS A 114 -7.55 12.54 -13.14
CA LYS A 114 -7.63 11.07 -13.06
C LYS A 114 -6.31 10.41 -12.67
N THR A 115 -5.18 10.89 -13.17
CA THR A 115 -3.86 10.31 -12.86
C THR A 115 -3.47 10.59 -11.41
N LEU A 116 -3.72 11.82 -10.91
CA LEU A 116 -3.47 12.15 -9.51
C LEU A 116 -4.32 11.29 -8.57
N ASN A 117 -5.63 11.19 -8.83
CA ASN A 117 -6.52 10.40 -7.96
C ASN A 117 -6.08 8.94 -7.87
N ARG A 118 -5.71 8.35 -9.01
CA ARG A 118 -5.17 6.98 -9.05
C ARG A 118 -3.86 6.88 -8.26
N PHE A 119 -2.91 7.77 -8.52
CA PHE A 119 -1.64 7.81 -7.81
C PHE A 119 -1.83 7.99 -6.30
N SER A 120 -2.67 8.93 -5.87
CA SER A 120 -2.96 9.17 -4.46
C SER A 120 -3.55 7.96 -3.77
N CYS A 121 -4.45 7.22 -4.41
CA CYS A 121 -4.97 5.98 -3.83
C CYS A 121 -3.91 4.88 -3.79
N VAL A 122 -3.14 4.70 -4.87
CA VAL A 122 -2.09 3.68 -4.93
C VAL A 122 -1.03 3.93 -3.86
N ILE A 123 -0.51 5.15 -3.73
CA ILE A 123 0.59 5.45 -2.81
C ILE A 123 0.21 5.30 -1.34
N VAL A 124 -1.06 5.52 -0.96
CA VAL A 124 -1.50 5.29 0.43
C VAL A 124 -1.92 3.84 0.70
N ALA A 125 -1.99 3.00 -0.34
CA ALA A 125 -2.54 1.66 -0.21
C ALA A 125 -1.67 0.72 0.63
N GLY A 126 -0.34 0.87 0.61
CA GLY A 126 0.56 0.10 1.45
C GLY A 126 0.28 0.31 2.93
N LEU A 127 0.32 1.57 3.37
CA LEU A 127 -0.01 1.98 4.75
C LEU A 127 -1.38 1.49 5.20
N ILE A 128 -2.39 1.56 4.32
CA ILE A 128 -3.74 1.11 4.66
C ILE A 128 -3.81 -0.41 4.74
N ALA A 129 -3.11 -1.14 3.86
CA ALA A 129 -3.05 -2.59 3.92
C ALA A 129 -2.39 -3.09 5.21
N GLU A 130 -1.31 -2.43 5.65
CA GLU A 130 -0.69 -2.68 6.96
C GLU A 130 -1.69 -2.41 8.08
N TYR A 131 -2.31 -1.22 8.09
CA TYR A 131 -3.29 -0.83 9.11
C TYR A 131 -4.45 -1.83 9.20
N LEU A 132 -4.93 -2.33 8.06
CA LEU A 132 -6.01 -3.33 7.97
C LEU A 132 -5.61 -4.74 8.45
N VAL A 133 -4.32 -5.03 8.65
CA VAL A 133 -3.88 -6.34 9.19
C VAL A 133 -3.45 -6.20 10.64
N PHE A 134 -2.63 -5.18 10.95
CA PHE A 134 -1.93 -5.09 12.23
C PHE A 134 -2.53 -4.05 13.18
N GLY A 135 -3.44 -3.19 12.71
CA GLY A 135 -4.04 -2.11 13.51
C GLY A 135 -3.09 -0.93 13.78
N CYS A 136 -1.87 -1.00 13.29
CA CYS A 136 -0.88 0.06 13.19
C CYS A 136 -0.11 -0.10 11.87
N SER A 137 0.31 1.01 11.29
CA SER A 137 1.33 1.01 10.25
C SER A 137 2.66 1.40 10.90
N GLU A 138 3.63 0.49 10.87
CA GLU A 138 4.99 0.77 11.37
C GLU A 138 5.91 1.26 10.24
N GLY A 139 5.55 1.02 8.97
CA GLY A 139 6.45 1.12 7.83
C GLY A 139 6.12 2.24 6.84
N LEU A 140 7.16 2.97 6.44
CA LEU A 140 7.29 3.77 5.21
C LEU A 140 6.53 5.12 5.14
N HIS A 141 7.01 6.08 5.93
CA HIS A 141 6.72 7.51 5.72
C HIS A 141 7.08 8.01 4.30
N SER A 142 7.91 7.27 3.57
CA SER A 142 8.31 7.59 2.20
C SER A 142 7.13 7.71 1.24
N ASP A 143 6.05 6.96 1.45
CA ASP A 143 4.85 7.03 0.61
C ASP A 143 4.10 8.33 0.80
N VAL A 144 3.92 8.73 2.06
CA VAL A 144 3.30 10.00 2.43
C VAL A 144 4.15 11.16 1.96
N GLU A 145 5.47 11.05 2.10
CA GLU A 145 6.43 12.06 1.63
C GLU A 145 6.42 12.16 0.11
N GLN A 146 6.40 11.05 -0.62
CA GLN A 146 6.30 11.04 -2.08
C GLN A 146 4.98 11.66 -2.55
N LEU A 147 3.85 11.39 -1.88
CA LEU A 147 2.59 12.04 -2.18
C LEU A 147 2.67 13.56 -1.94
N ASP A 148 3.26 13.98 -0.83
CA ASP A 148 3.45 15.40 -0.48
C ASP A 148 4.33 16.12 -1.52
N GLU A 149 5.41 15.48 -1.99
CA GLU A 149 6.28 15.99 -3.05
C GLU A 149 5.54 16.18 -4.38
N VAL A 150 4.76 15.17 -4.79
CA VAL A 150 3.94 15.24 -6.01
C VAL A 150 2.92 16.38 -5.92
N LEU A 151 2.25 16.54 -4.78
CA LEU A 151 1.24 17.59 -4.58
C LEU A 151 1.87 18.99 -4.62
N LYS A 152 3.04 19.17 -3.99
CA LYS A 152 3.81 20.41 -4.07
C LYS A 152 4.27 20.72 -5.49
N TRP A 153 4.78 19.73 -6.20
CA TRP A 153 5.18 19.87 -7.60
C TRP A 153 4.01 20.28 -8.51
N LEU A 154 2.80 19.80 -8.21
CA LEU A 154 1.57 20.20 -8.89
C LEU A 154 1.04 21.58 -8.48
N GLY A 155 1.62 22.21 -7.44
CA GLY A 155 1.25 23.52 -6.92
C GLY A 155 0.04 23.52 -6.00
N PHE A 156 -0.23 22.40 -5.30
CA PHE A 156 -1.29 22.34 -4.29
C PHE A 156 -0.87 23.13 -3.05
N SER A 157 -1.82 23.87 -2.47
CA SER A 157 -1.71 24.41 -1.12
C SER A 157 -1.77 23.29 -0.07
N GLU A 158 -1.35 23.57 1.16
CA GLU A 158 -1.43 22.60 2.26
C GLU A 158 -2.85 22.06 2.49
N GLY A 159 -3.87 22.93 2.41
CA GLY A 159 -5.27 22.55 2.61
C GLY A 159 -5.81 21.64 1.50
N GLU A 160 -5.41 21.88 0.25
CA GLU A 160 -5.77 21.03 -0.88
C GLU A 160 -5.05 19.68 -0.79
N ALA A 161 -3.76 19.68 -0.44
CA ALA A 161 -2.98 18.46 -0.27
C ALA A 161 -3.58 17.57 0.82
N TYR A 162 -3.97 18.17 1.95
CA TYR A 162 -4.64 17.47 3.03
C TYR A 162 -6.00 16.88 2.61
N SER A 163 -6.79 17.64 1.86
CA SER A 163 -8.09 17.19 1.34
C SER A 163 -7.91 16.01 0.37
N GLN A 164 -6.90 16.07 -0.50
CA GLN A 164 -6.55 14.99 -1.41
C GLN A 164 -6.11 13.72 -0.66
N MET A 165 -5.27 13.87 0.37
CA MET A 165 -4.82 12.74 1.19
C MET A 165 -6.00 12.06 1.91
N LYS A 166 -6.88 12.84 2.54
CA LYS A 166 -8.10 12.31 3.18
C LYS A 166 -8.99 11.57 2.20
N TRP A 167 -9.23 12.17 1.02
CA TRP A 167 -10.01 11.55 -0.02
C TRP A 167 -9.40 10.22 -0.47
N ALA A 168 -8.08 10.18 -0.70
CA ALA A 168 -7.38 8.98 -1.11
C ALA A 168 -7.46 7.87 -0.04
N VAL A 169 -7.25 8.22 1.23
CA VAL A 169 -7.32 7.25 2.34
C VAL A 169 -8.72 6.64 2.44
N LEU A 170 -9.78 7.46 2.39
CA LEU A 170 -11.16 6.96 2.49
C LEU A 170 -11.51 6.01 1.33
N ASN A 171 -11.18 6.38 0.09
CA ASN A 171 -11.45 5.52 -1.07
C ASN A 171 -10.65 4.22 -1.01
N THR A 172 -9.39 4.30 -0.58
CA THR A 172 -8.49 3.14 -0.57
C THR A 172 -8.86 2.16 0.54
N VAL A 173 -9.29 2.64 1.72
CA VAL A 173 -9.88 1.78 2.76
C VAL A 173 -11.08 1.01 2.21
N LEU A 174 -11.98 1.68 1.48
CA LEU A 174 -13.16 1.01 0.92
C LEU A 174 -12.77 -0.08 -0.10
N ILE A 175 -11.81 0.19 -0.98
CA ILE A 175 -11.31 -0.79 -1.96
C ILE A 175 -10.68 -1.99 -1.25
N LEU A 176 -9.73 -1.76 -0.34
CA LEU A 176 -8.98 -2.84 0.32
C LEU A 176 -9.87 -3.67 1.26
N SER A 177 -10.83 -3.05 1.93
CA SER A 177 -11.82 -3.78 2.75
C SER A 177 -12.75 -4.64 1.91
N ARG A 178 -13.22 -4.13 0.75
CA ARG A 178 -14.09 -4.90 -0.16
C ARG A 178 -13.37 -6.09 -0.77
N HIS A 179 -12.10 -5.92 -1.12
CA HIS A 179 -11.30 -6.94 -1.80
C HIS A 179 -10.27 -7.60 -0.86
N HIS A 180 -10.63 -7.81 0.41
CA HIS A 180 -9.72 -8.33 1.43
C HIS A 180 -9.16 -9.72 1.06
N GLU A 181 -9.99 -10.62 0.54
CA GLU A 181 -9.54 -11.98 0.15
C GLU A 181 -8.56 -11.92 -1.02
N ALA A 182 -8.85 -11.08 -2.03
CA ALA A 182 -7.96 -10.90 -3.18
C ALA A 182 -6.59 -10.38 -2.73
N ARG A 183 -6.57 -9.43 -1.78
CA ARG A 183 -5.34 -8.92 -1.16
C ARG A 183 -4.54 -10.02 -0.46
N LEU A 184 -5.19 -10.86 0.34
CA LEU A 184 -4.52 -11.93 1.08
C LEU A 184 -3.91 -12.97 0.16
N ARG A 185 -4.64 -13.42 -0.88
CA ARG A 185 -4.12 -14.37 -1.86
C ARG A 185 -3.01 -13.76 -2.71
N LEU A 186 -3.17 -12.49 -3.10
CA LEU A 186 -2.15 -11.73 -3.81
C LEU A 186 -0.86 -11.61 -2.99
N ALA A 187 -0.95 -11.21 -1.72
CA ALA A 187 0.19 -11.14 -0.81
C ALA A 187 0.92 -12.49 -0.75
N LYS A 188 0.19 -13.60 -0.62
CA LYS A 188 0.78 -14.94 -0.64
C LYS A 188 1.50 -15.24 -1.97
N ALA A 189 0.90 -14.90 -3.10
CA ALA A 189 1.55 -15.06 -4.41
C ALA A 189 2.82 -14.21 -4.53
N MET A 190 2.78 -12.97 -4.03
CA MET A 190 3.89 -12.04 -4.06
C MET A 190 5.08 -12.51 -3.21
N ALA A 191 4.81 -12.96 -1.98
CA ALA A 191 5.80 -13.56 -1.08
C ALA A 191 6.45 -14.82 -1.66
N LEU A 192 5.74 -15.57 -2.50
CA LEU A 192 6.28 -16.74 -3.20
C LEU A 192 7.02 -16.38 -4.49
N GLY A 193 7.23 -15.10 -4.79
CA GLY A 193 7.96 -14.63 -5.97
C GLY A 193 7.28 -14.99 -7.30
N LYS A 194 5.95 -15.08 -7.32
CA LYS A 194 5.20 -15.41 -8.55
C LYS A 194 5.31 -14.29 -9.60
N SER A 195 5.03 -14.62 -10.86
CA SER A 195 5.07 -13.58 -11.90
C SER A 195 3.93 -12.56 -11.71
N VAL A 196 4.10 -11.36 -12.27
CA VAL A 196 3.04 -10.32 -12.32
C VAL A 196 1.76 -10.89 -12.94
N GLY A 197 1.87 -11.67 -14.02
CA GLY A 197 0.72 -12.30 -14.67
C GLY A 197 -0.02 -13.27 -13.76
N TYR A 198 0.71 -14.08 -12.97
CA TYR A 198 0.09 -14.96 -11.97
C TYR A 198 -0.61 -14.17 -10.86
N CYS A 199 -0.01 -13.06 -10.43
CA CYS A 199 -0.61 -12.18 -9.42
C CYS A 199 -1.92 -11.55 -9.94
N ILE A 200 -1.94 -11.10 -11.19
CA ILE A 200 -3.16 -10.58 -11.85
C ILE A 200 -4.23 -11.67 -11.95
N ASP A 201 -3.87 -12.86 -12.43
CA ASP A 201 -4.78 -14.01 -12.51
C ASP A 201 -5.37 -14.36 -11.13
N THR A 202 -4.54 -14.30 -10.08
CA THR A 202 -4.99 -14.50 -8.69
C THR A 202 -6.06 -13.48 -8.28
N ILE A 203 -5.89 -12.21 -8.64
CA ILE A 203 -6.86 -11.15 -8.34
C ILE A 203 -8.17 -11.41 -9.08
N GLU A 204 -8.10 -11.64 -10.39
CA GLU A 204 -9.27 -11.85 -11.25
C GLU A 204 -10.08 -13.07 -10.83
N ASN A 205 -9.42 -14.20 -10.54
CA ASN A 205 -10.11 -15.41 -10.10
C ASN A 205 -10.88 -15.18 -8.79
N VAL A 206 -10.29 -14.48 -7.82
CA VAL A 206 -10.97 -14.18 -6.54
C VAL A 206 -12.14 -13.22 -6.74
N ILE A 207 -12.01 -12.21 -7.60
CA ILE A 207 -13.10 -11.26 -7.85
C ILE A 207 -14.27 -11.94 -8.54
N ASN A 208 -13.99 -12.86 -9.48
CA ASN A 208 -15.01 -13.60 -10.21
C ASN A 208 -15.67 -14.71 -9.37
N GLU A 209 -15.03 -15.22 -8.32
CA GLU A 209 -15.63 -16.16 -7.34
C GLU A 209 -16.75 -15.53 -6.47
N VAL A 210 -16.79 -14.19 -6.38
CA VAL A 210 -17.70 -13.44 -5.49
C VAL A 210 -18.95 -12.91 -6.22
N ILE A 211 -19.08 -13.18 -7.53
CA ILE A 211 -20.24 -12.82 -8.37
C ILE A 211 -21.09 -14.06 -8.64
#